data_AF-A0A7Z0SN65-F1
#
_entry.id   AF-A0A7Z0SN65-F1
#
_cell.length_a   1.000
_cell.length_b   1.000
_cell.length_c   1.000
_cell.angle_alpha   90.00
_cell.angle_beta   90.00
_cell.angle_gamma   90.00
#
_symmetry.space_group_name_H-M   'P 1'
#
loop_
_entity.id
_entity.type
_entity.pdbx_description
1 polymer ?
#
loop_
_entity_poly.entity_id
_entity_poly.type
_entity_poly.pdbx_seq_one_letter_code
_entity_poly.pdbx_strand_id
1 'polypeptide(L)'
;MEWLNDNAQAISAVASICTLFVWVFYAQLLYNGYVRQRRPRVIINRGKGIGVDSICLISNMSSEAIYVQHLVAVLHTQKGSYSLDVVEYQQHGGEQQTGSQQKGEQQESSYRTHQGPLASGDYLNIQSFGDIVNQIKDYWEIDDNLLHEQNIQLEIRVIAIYGSEDMPTGASRTFNLDLNASPNHQLIPASVDTDRLNSRGQRKRVLEWAKEIETHKAR
;
A
#
# COMPACT_ATOMS: atom_id res chain seq x y z
N MET A 1 -55.56 34.84 21.19
CA MET A 1 -54.85 35.06 19.91
C MET A 1 -53.73 36.10 20.05
N GLU A 2 -53.83 37.11 20.92
CA GLU A 2 -52.78 38.14 21.10
C GLU A 2 -51.43 37.61 21.61
N TRP A 3 -51.41 36.67 22.56
CA TRP A 3 -50.16 36.11 23.12
C TRP A 3 -49.22 35.47 22.09
N LEU A 4 -49.79 34.79 21.10
CA LEU A 4 -49.04 34.18 19.99
C LEU A 4 -48.43 35.24 19.08
N ASN A 5 -49.09 36.40 18.93
CA ASN A 5 -48.62 37.51 18.12
C ASN A 5 -47.50 38.28 18.84
N ASP A 6 -47.64 38.52 20.15
CA ASP A 6 -46.63 39.20 20.98
C ASP A 6 -45.32 38.42 21.08
N ASN A 7 -45.40 37.08 21.06
CA ASN A 7 -44.23 36.20 21.13
C ASN A 7 -43.83 35.61 19.77
N ALA A 8 -44.50 36.00 18.68
CA ALA A 8 -44.27 35.45 17.34
C ALA A 8 -42.81 35.58 16.91
N GLN A 9 -42.17 36.70 17.25
CA GLN A 9 -40.77 36.96 16.93
C GLN A 9 -39.82 36.01 17.68
N ALA A 10 -40.07 35.78 18.97
CA ALA A 10 -39.29 34.83 19.77
C ALA A 10 -39.49 33.39 19.29
N ILE A 11 -40.73 32.99 19.00
CA ILE A 11 -41.06 31.66 18.48
C ILE A 11 -40.38 31.45 17.11
N SER A 12 -40.43 32.45 16.22
CA SER A 12 -39.78 32.39 14.91
C SER A 12 -38.26 32.32 15.03
N ALA A 13 -37.66 33.05 15.99
CA ALA A 13 -36.22 32.99 16.26
C ALA A 13 -35.81 31.59 16.73
N VAL A 14 -36.55 31.00 17.68
CA VAL A 14 -36.31 29.64 18.17
C VAL A 14 -36.48 28.62 17.04
N ALA A 15 -37.54 28.73 16.24
CA ALA A 15 -37.78 27.84 15.09
C ALA A 15 -36.64 27.94 14.06
N SER A 16 -36.10 29.14 13.83
CA SER A 16 -34.97 29.37 12.93
C SER A 16 -33.68 28.71 13.46
N ILE A 17 -33.42 28.83 14.76
CA ILE A 17 -32.28 28.16 15.43
C ILE A 17 -32.44 26.64 15.36
N CYS A 18 -33.63 26.09 15.64
CA CYS A 18 -33.89 24.66 15.49
C CYS A 18 -33.67 24.17 14.05
N THR A 19 -34.11 24.96 13.07
CA THR A 19 -33.89 24.66 11.65
C THR A 19 -32.40 24.67 11.31
N LEU A 20 -31.63 25.64 11.82
CA LEU A 20 -30.17 25.68 11.69
C LEU A 20 -29.52 24.42 12.27
N PHE A 21 -29.95 23.94 13.45
CA PHE A 21 -29.43 22.71 14.03
C PHE A 21 -29.71 21.48 13.17
N VAL A 22 -30.89 21.38 12.56
CA VAL A 22 -31.20 20.31 11.60
C VAL A 22 -30.23 20.36 10.41
N TRP A 23 -29.96 21.54 9.85
CA TRP A 23 -28.98 21.70 8.78
C TRP A 23 -27.55 21.32 9.21
N VAL A 24 -27.12 21.74 10.40
CA VAL A 24 -25.79 21.36 10.93
C VAL A 24 -25.69 19.84 11.11
N PHE A 25 -26.74 19.19 11.62
CA PHE A 25 -26.79 17.75 11.76
C PHE A 25 -26.68 17.04 10.40
N TYR A 26 -27.44 17.48 9.40
CA TYR A 26 -27.33 16.94 8.04
C TYR A 26 -25.94 17.18 7.43
N ALA A 27 -25.38 18.37 7.59
CA ALA A 27 -24.04 18.69 7.12
C ALA A 27 -22.99 17.79 7.77
N GLN A 28 -23.12 17.52 9.08
CA GLN A 28 -22.24 16.62 9.81
C GLN A 28 -22.36 15.16 9.31
N LEU A 29 -23.57 14.67 9.06
CA LEU A 29 -23.79 13.33 8.48
C LEU A 29 -23.16 13.20 7.09
N LEU A 30 -23.38 14.19 6.22
CA LEU A 30 -22.81 14.22 4.87
C LEU A 30 -21.28 14.29 4.92
N TYR A 31 -20.72 15.15 5.77
CA TYR A 31 -19.28 15.29 5.95
C TYR A 31 -18.64 13.98 6.43
N ASN A 32 -19.23 13.31 7.42
CA ASN A 32 -18.73 12.04 7.92
C ASN A 32 -18.78 10.94 6.85
N GLY A 33 -19.84 10.90 6.04
CA GLY A 33 -19.94 10.01 4.89
C GLY A 33 -18.85 10.27 3.86
N TYR A 34 -18.67 11.53 3.49
CA TYR A 34 -17.65 11.99 2.54
C TYR A 34 -16.23 11.64 2.98
N VAL A 35 -15.87 11.94 4.23
CA VAL A 35 -14.54 11.64 4.79
C VAL A 35 -14.29 10.13 4.88
N ARG A 36 -15.31 9.32 5.20
CA ARG A 36 -15.15 7.86 5.29
C ARG A 36 -14.90 7.22 3.92
N GLN A 37 -15.59 7.70 2.88
CA GLN A 37 -15.49 7.15 1.53
C GLN A 37 -14.16 7.48 0.85
N ARG A 38 -13.57 8.66 1.13
CA ARG A 38 -12.35 9.12 0.46
C ARG A 38 -11.03 8.64 1.07
N ARG A 39 -11.04 7.86 2.16
CA ARG A 39 -9.79 7.37 2.75
C ARG A 39 -9.24 6.22 1.91
N PRO A 40 -8.09 6.40 1.23
CA PRO A 40 -7.48 5.32 0.47
C PRO A 40 -7.06 4.21 1.43
N ARG A 41 -7.24 2.97 0.98
CA ARG A 41 -6.90 1.77 1.74
C ARG A 41 -6.23 0.75 0.82
N VAL A 42 -4.93 0.62 0.97
CA VAL A 42 -4.16 -0.46 0.36
C VAL A 42 -3.87 -1.50 1.43
N ILE A 43 -4.02 -2.77 1.07
CA ILE A 43 -3.70 -3.90 1.94
C ILE A 43 -2.57 -4.70 1.29
N ILE A 44 -1.54 -4.98 2.10
CA ILE A 44 -0.44 -5.86 1.74
C ILE A 44 -0.70 -7.19 2.45
N ASN A 45 -0.92 -8.24 1.68
CA ASN A 45 -1.25 -9.56 2.21
C ASN A 45 -0.34 -10.63 1.64
N ARG A 46 -0.32 -11.75 2.36
CA ARG A 46 0.20 -13.01 1.88
C ARG A 46 -0.90 -13.78 1.15
N GLY A 47 -0.64 -14.18 -0.08
CA GLY A 47 -1.49 -15.03 -0.90
C GLY A 47 -1.15 -16.51 -0.80
N LYS A 48 -1.42 -17.23 -1.90
CA LYS A 48 -1.13 -18.66 -2.06
C LYS A 48 0.34 -18.97 -1.69
N GLY A 49 0.54 -20.08 -0.97
CA GLY A 49 1.85 -20.57 -0.53
C GLY A 49 2.01 -20.55 0.99
N ILE A 50 3.14 -21.05 1.48
CA ILE A 50 3.46 -21.15 2.90
C ILE A 50 4.82 -20.49 3.12
N GLY A 51 4.99 -19.75 4.23
CA GLY A 51 6.29 -19.17 4.55
C GLY A 51 6.73 -18.15 3.50
N VAL A 52 7.99 -18.20 3.10
CA VAL A 52 8.59 -17.29 2.10
C VAL A 52 8.13 -17.58 0.67
N ASP A 53 7.71 -18.81 0.37
CA ASP A 53 7.20 -19.20 -0.96
C ASP A 53 5.82 -18.61 -1.27
N SER A 54 5.23 -17.93 -0.29
CA SER A 54 3.94 -17.29 -0.46
C SER A 54 4.01 -16.04 -1.30
N ILE A 55 2.97 -15.81 -2.11
CA ILE A 55 2.91 -14.67 -3.02
C ILE A 55 2.56 -13.38 -2.24
N CYS A 56 3.31 -12.31 -2.48
CA CYS A 56 2.97 -10.97 -2.01
C CYS A 56 1.83 -10.38 -2.85
N LEU A 57 0.71 -10.08 -2.20
CA LEU A 57 -0.49 -9.52 -2.79
C LEU A 57 -0.72 -8.08 -2.33
N ILE A 58 -0.97 -7.20 -3.28
CA ILE A 58 -1.34 -5.80 -3.02
C ILE A 58 -2.76 -5.58 -3.47
N SER A 59 -3.67 -5.26 -2.54
CA SER A 59 -5.09 -5.08 -2.84
C SER A 59 -5.52 -3.64 -2.63
N ASN A 60 -6.26 -3.08 -3.59
CA ASN A 60 -6.89 -1.78 -3.45
C ASN A 60 -8.28 -1.92 -2.82
N MET A 61 -8.40 -1.56 -1.56
CA MET A 61 -9.67 -1.50 -0.81
C MET A 61 -10.19 -0.06 -0.66
N SER A 62 -9.67 0.87 -1.46
CA SER A 62 -10.20 2.24 -1.59
C SER A 62 -11.50 2.24 -2.39
N SER A 63 -12.29 3.30 -2.29
CA SER A 63 -13.54 3.45 -3.07
C SER A 63 -13.28 3.75 -4.56
N GLU A 64 -12.14 4.36 -4.88
CA GLU A 64 -11.72 4.68 -6.24
C GLU A 64 -10.45 3.92 -6.64
N ALA A 65 -10.10 3.97 -7.92
CA ALA A 65 -8.85 3.41 -8.41
C ALA A 65 -7.64 4.16 -7.83
N ILE A 66 -6.57 3.43 -7.55
CA ILE A 66 -5.26 3.98 -7.20
C ILE A 66 -4.30 3.72 -8.36
N TYR A 67 -3.24 4.50 -8.48
CA TYR A 67 -2.13 4.17 -9.35
C TYR A 67 -0.94 3.73 -8.50
N VAL A 68 -0.56 2.45 -8.57
CA VAL A 68 0.62 1.95 -7.85
C VAL A 68 1.85 2.47 -8.58
N GLN A 69 2.60 3.34 -7.92
CA GLN A 69 3.76 4.02 -8.49
C GLN A 69 5.06 3.26 -8.19
N HIS A 70 5.24 2.85 -6.93
CA HIS A 70 6.42 2.10 -6.47
C HIS A 70 6.01 1.01 -5.48
N LEU A 71 6.76 -0.10 -5.50
CA LEU A 71 6.69 -1.13 -4.49
C LEU A 71 8.10 -1.40 -3.98
N VAL A 72 8.40 -0.83 -2.82
CA VAL A 72 9.73 -0.94 -2.22
C VAL A 72 9.71 -2.08 -1.22
N ALA A 73 10.64 -3.00 -1.39
CA ALA A 73 10.95 -3.98 -0.36
C ALA A 73 12.18 -3.54 0.40
N VAL A 74 12.11 -3.57 1.73
CA VAL A 74 13.19 -3.18 2.63
C VAL A 74 13.52 -4.36 3.53
N LEU A 75 14.73 -4.87 3.41
CA LEU A 75 15.27 -5.92 4.26
C LEU A 75 16.01 -5.27 5.42
N HIS A 76 15.48 -5.41 6.62
CA HIS A 76 16.11 -4.99 7.86
C HIS A 76 16.90 -6.16 8.46
N THR A 77 18.19 -5.95 8.66
CA THR A 77 19.10 -6.87 9.35
C THR A 77 19.79 -6.16 10.50
N GLN A 78 20.62 -6.87 11.27
CA GLN A 78 21.36 -6.25 12.37
C GLN A 78 22.44 -5.27 11.89
N LYS A 79 22.94 -5.44 10.66
CA LYS A 79 24.01 -4.61 10.09
C LYS A 79 23.48 -3.37 9.35
N GLY A 80 22.23 -3.37 8.94
CA GLY A 80 21.66 -2.26 8.19
C GLY A 80 20.28 -2.54 7.60
N SER A 81 19.83 -1.65 6.74
CA SER A 81 18.58 -1.78 5.99
C SER A 81 18.86 -1.63 4.52
N TYR A 82 18.37 -2.57 3.71
CA TYR A 82 18.63 -2.65 2.28
C TYR A 82 17.30 -2.54 1.54
N SER A 83 17.14 -1.50 0.73
CA SER A 83 15.88 -1.24 0.01
C SER A 83 16.04 -1.44 -1.49
N LEU A 84 14.99 -1.97 -2.14
CA LEU A 84 14.91 -2.16 -3.58
C LEU A 84 13.49 -1.89 -4.07
N ASP A 85 13.34 -1.18 -5.19
CA ASP A 85 12.05 -1.06 -5.89
C ASP A 85 11.82 -2.32 -6.74
N VAL A 86 10.93 -3.18 -6.27
CA VAL A 86 10.66 -4.50 -6.84
C VAL A 86 10.02 -4.38 -8.23
N VAL A 87 9.23 -3.33 -8.46
CA VAL A 87 8.52 -3.10 -9.72
C VAL A 87 9.50 -2.81 -10.85
N GLU A 88 10.56 -2.06 -10.56
CA GLU A 88 11.56 -1.64 -11.54
C GLU A 88 12.61 -2.72 -11.81
N TYR A 89 13.03 -3.45 -10.78
CA TYR A 89 14.03 -4.51 -10.94
C TYR A 89 13.56 -5.57 -11.94
N GLN A 90 12.29 -5.94 -11.92
CA GLN A 90 11.72 -6.90 -12.87
C GLN A 90 11.61 -6.37 -14.31
N GLN A 91 11.50 -5.05 -14.51
CA GLN A 91 11.52 -4.46 -15.85
C GLN A 91 12.90 -4.60 -16.51
N HIS A 92 13.98 -4.48 -15.73
CA HIS A 92 15.35 -4.65 -16.23
C HIS A 92 15.76 -6.13 -16.39
N GLY A 93 15.24 -7.03 -15.53
CA GLY A 93 15.52 -8.47 -15.61
C GLY A 93 14.82 -9.22 -16.76
N GLY A 94 13.83 -8.58 -17.41
CA GLY A 94 13.02 -9.18 -18.48
C GLY A 94 13.71 -9.32 -19.83
N GLU A 95 14.91 -8.75 -20.03
CA GLU A 95 15.63 -8.84 -21.30
C GLU A 95 16.51 -10.10 -21.44
N GLN A 96 16.71 -10.90 -20.39
CA GLN A 96 17.65 -12.04 -20.42
C GLN A 96 17.05 -13.44 -20.29
N GLN A 97 15.73 -13.61 -20.18
CA GLN A 97 15.15 -14.97 -20.15
C GLN A 97 13.88 -15.09 -21.00
N THR A 98 14.06 -15.21 -22.31
CA THR A 98 13.09 -15.91 -23.17
C THR A 98 13.79 -16.56 -24.36
N GLY A 99 14.74 -17.45 -24.03
CA GLY A 99 15.33 -18.41 -24.95
C GLY A 99 14.70 -19.79 -24.80
N SER A 100 13.37 -19.91 -24.95
CA SER A 100 12.73 -21.22 -25.14
C SER A 100 11.34 -21.05 -25.75
N GLN A 101 11.30 -21.27 -27.05
CA GLN A 101 10.08 -21.53 -27.80
C GLN A 101 9.34 -22.73 -27.21
N GLN A 102 8.06 -22.59 -26.90
CA GLN A 102 7.09 -23.65 -27.15
C GLN A 102 5.69 -23.07 -27.39
N LYS A 103 5.12 -23.52 -28.50
CA LYS A 103 3.83 -23.16 -29.10
C LYS A 103 2.66 -23.53 -28.19
N GLY A 104 1.64 -22.67 -28.18
CA GLY A 104 0.25 -23.09 -27.99
C GLY A 104 -0.51 -22.18 -27.02
N GLU A 105 -1.49 -21.47 -27.57
CA GLU A 105 -2.54 -20.72 -26.89
C GLU A 105 -2.21 -19.29 -26.47
N GLN A 106 -3.04 -18.39 -26.98
CA GLN A 106 -3.04 -16.95 -26.81
C GLN A 106 -3.29 -16.59 -25.34
N GLN A 107 -2.23 -16.61 -24.55
CA GLN A 107 -2.19 -15.82 -23.34
C GLN A 107 -1.39 -14.59 -23.71
N GLU A 108 -2.06 -13.45 -23.87
CA GLU A 108 -1.40 -12.16 -23.83
C GLU A 108 -0.55 -12.15 -22.56
N SER A 109 0.75 -12.47 -22.70
CA SER A 109 1.77 -12.09 -21.74
C SER A 109 1.87 -10.57 -21.87
N SER A 110 0.81 -9.88 -21.43
CA SER A 110 0.81 -8.47 -21.15
C SER A 110 2.08 -8.26 -20.36
N TYR A 111 2.94 -7.40 -20.87
CA TYR A 111 4.04 -6.81 -20.14
C TYR A 111 3.43 -6.21 -18.86
N ARG A 112 3.22 -7.03 -17.81
CA ARG A 112 2.59 -6.63 -16.55
C ARG A 112 3.68 -5.89 -15.82
N THR A 113 3.83 -4.62 -16.15
CA THR A 113 4.46 -3.69 -15.24
C THR A 113 3.71 -3.83 -13.92
N HIS A 114 4.41 -4.16 -12.84
CA HIS A 114 3.83 -4.14 -11.49
C HIS A 114 3.54 -2.68 -11.04
N GLN A 115 3.77 -1.72 -11.95
CA GLN A 115 3.28 -0.35 -11.93
C GLN A 115 2.00 -0.23 -12.75
N GLY A 116 1.02 0.52 -12.25
CA GLY A 116 -0.18 0.82 -13.03
C GLY A 116 -1.42 1.16 -12.21
N PRO A 117 -2.52 1.49 -12.88
CA PRO A 117 -3.81 1.69 -12.22
C PRO A 117 -4.32 0.36 -11.66
N LEU A 118 -4.77 0.38 -10.41
CA LEU A 118 -5.40 -0.72 -9.70
C LEU A 118 -6.82 -0.31 -9.32
N ALA A 119 -7.82 -0.96 -9.93
CA ALA A 119 -9.23 -0.67 -9.70
C ALA A 119 -9.66 -0.93 -8.25
N SER A 120 -10.76 -0.32 -7.82
CA SER A 120 -11.34 -0.58 -6.50
C SER A 120 -11.74 -2.05 -6.38
N GLY A 121 -11.34 -2.70 -5.28
CA GLY A 121 -11.58 -4.11 -5.01
C GLY A 121 -10.61 -5.07 -5.71
N ASP A 122 -9.74 -4.58 -6.58
CA ASP A 122 -8.81 -5.41 -7.36
C ASP A 122 -7.49 -5.63 -6.62
N TYR A 123 -6.67 -6.56 -7.13
CA TYR A 123 -5.38 -6.93 -6.54
C TYR A 123 -4.29 -7.16 -7.58
N LEU A 124 -3.06 -6.88 -7.17
CA LEU A 124 -1.84 -7.12 -7.93
C LEU A 124 -1.05 -8.26 -7.28
N ASN A 125 -0.67 -9.24 -8.10
CA ASN A 125 0.28 -10.28 -7.73
C ASN A 125 1.69 -9.78 -8.06
N ILE A 126 2.57 -9.73 -7.05
CA ILE A 126 3.96 -9.30 -7.28
C ILE A 126 4.83 -10.52 -7.59
N GLN A 127 5.32 -11.19 -6.55
CA GLN A 127 6.08 -12.43 -6.63
C GLN A 127 6.13 -13.06 -5.24
N SER A 128 6.84 -14.18 -5.06
CA SER A 128 7.00 -14.75 -3.72
C SER A 128 7.84 -13.84 -2.81
N PHE A 129 7.63 -13.91 -1.49
CA PHE A 129 8.49 -13.17 -0.56
C PHE A 129 9.95 -13.65 -0.64
N GLY A 130 10.19 -14.94 -0.93
CA GLY A 130 11.52 -15.49 -1.17
C GLY A 130 12.21 -14.83 -2.37
N ASP A 131 11.50 -14.67 -3.50
CA ASP A 131 12.04 -14.01 -4.68
C ASP A 131 12.37 -12.54 -4.41
N ILE A 132 11.53 -11.83 -3.64
CA ILE A 132 11.82 -10.46 -3.20
C ILE A 132 13.12 -10.40 -2.40
N VAL A 133 13.31 -11.31 -1.44
CA VAL A 133 14.52 -11.37 -0.61
C VAL A 133 15.75 -11.67 -1.47
N ASN A 134 15.66 -12.62 -2.39
CA ASN A 134 16.74 -12.96 -3.31
C ASN A 134 17.12 -11.77 -4.21
N GLN A 135 16.15 -11.01 -4.71
CA GLN A 135 16.45 -9.81 -5.50
C GLN A 135 17.17 -8.73 -4.70
N ILE A 136 16.77 -8.50 -3.46
CA ILE A 136 17.46 -7.55 -2.57
C ILE A 136 18.89 -8.04 -2.31
N LYS A 137 19.05 -9.35 -2.04
CA LYS A 137 20.35 -9.98 -1.82
C LYS A 137 21.27 -9.78 -3.03
N ASP A 138 20.78 -10.10 -4.23
CA ASP A 138 21.56 -10.02 -5.47
C ASP A 138 21.91 -8.56 -5.81
N TYR A 139 20.98 -7.62 -5.63
CA TYR A 139 21.21 -6.20 -5.91
C TYR A 139 22.23 -5.55 -4.97
N TRP A 140 22.20 -5.90 -3.68
CA TRP A 140 23.10 -5.34 -2.67
C TRP A 140 24.32 -6.23 -2.36
N GLU A 141 24.51 -7.32 -3.13
CA GLU A 141 25.57 -8.32 -2.95
C GLU A 141 25.68 -8.81 -1.49
N ILE A 142 24.53 -9.09 -0.87
CA ILE A 142 24.45 -9.49 0.54
C ILE A 142 24.94 -10.93 0.71
N ASP A 143 25.84 -11.14 1.67
CA ASP A 143 26.32 -12.48 2.05
C ASP A 143 25.17 -13.33 2.62
N ASP A 144 25.11 -14.60 2.22
CA ASP A 144 24.10 -15.57 2.67
C ASP A 144 24.07 -15.71 4.20
N ASN A 145 25.22 -15.60 4.84
CA ASN A 145 25.31 -15.66 6.30
C ASN A 145 24.45 -14.59 6.99
N LEU A 146 24.29 -13.41 6.36
CA LEU A 146 23.47 -12.32 6.90
C LEU A 146 21.98 -12.67 6.89
N LEU A 147 21.54 -13.46 5.91
CA LEU A 147 20.14 -13.89 5.76
C LEU A 147 19.76 -15.00 6.75
N HIS A 148 20.75 -15.61 7.41
CA HIS A 148 20.54 -16.60 8.47
C HIS A 148 20.67 -16.01 9.88
N GLU A 149 20.92 -14.70 10.01
CA GLU A 149 20.94 -14.00 11.29
C GLU A 149 19.55 -13.96 11.95
N GLN A 150 19.51 -13.76 13.26
CA GLN A 150 18.25 -13.60 13.99
C GLN A 150 17.67 -12.20 13.77
N ASN A 151 16.34 -12.09 13.85
CA ASN A 151 15.54 -10.84 13.75
C ASN A 151 15.60 -10.15 12.40
N ILE A 152 15.63 -10.91 11.31
CA ILE A 152 15.49 -10.36 9.97
C ILE A 152 14.02 -9.99 9.74
N GLN A 153 13.81 -8.78 9.23
CA GLN A 153 12.48 -8.30 8.90
C GLN A 153 12.42 -7.82 7.45
N LEU A 154 11.35 -8.17 6.77
CA LEU A 154 11.03 -7.68 5.45
C LEU A 154 9.86 -6.73 5.55
N GLU A 155 10.10 -5.45 5.26
CA GLU A 155 9.06 -4.45 5.13
C GLU A 155 8.72 -4.27 3.65
N ILE A 156 7.44 -4.41 3.32
CA ILE A 156 6.91 -4.04 2.01
C ILE A 156 6.25 -2.67 2.13
N ARG A 157 6.65 -1.73 1.29
CA ARG A 157 6.09 -0.38 1.20
C ARG A 157 5.49 -0.17 -0.17
N VAL A 158 4.24 0.24 -0.21
CA VAL A 158 3.53 0.62 -1.44
C VAL A 158 3.37 2.12 -1.46
N ILE A 159 3.79 2.74 -2.55
CA ILE A 159 3.56 4.15 -2.83
C ILE A 159 2.57 4.23 -3.99
N ALA A 160 1.42 4.84 -3.75
CA ALA A 160 0.37 4.96 -4.73
C ALA A 160 -0.20 6.37 -4.82
N ILE A 161 -0.60 6.77 -6.02
CA ILE A 161 -1.32 8.02 -6.27
C ILE A 161 -2.81 7.71 -6.20
N TYR A 162 -3.55 8.53 -5.45
CA TYR A 162 -5.00 8.44 -5.37
C TYR A 162 -5.58 9.66 -6.06
N GLY A 163 -6.34 9.48 -7.14
CA GLY A 163 -6.72 10.58 -8.04
C GLY A 163 -7.49 11.72 -7.37
N SER A 164 -8.16 11.46 -6.25
CA SER A 164 -8.89 12.47 -5.49
C SER A 164 -8.03 13.26 -4.49
N GLU A 165 -6.71 13.04 -4.43
CA GLU A 165 -5.77 13.58 -3.43
C GLU A 165 -4.49 14.12 -4.09
N ASP A 166 -3.97 15.25 -3.60
CA ASP A 166 -2.75 15.88 -4.15
C ASP A 166 -1.44 15.23 -3.66
N MET A 167 -1.50 14.43 -2.60
CA MET A 167 -0.34 13.81 -1.97
C MET A 167 -0.37 12.29 -2.16
N PRO A 168 0.79 11.64 -2.36
CA PRO A 168 0.84 10.19 -2.48
C PRO A 168 0.34 9.54 -1.18
N THR A 169 -0.29 8.38 -1.34
CA THR A 169 -0.71 7.51 -0.25
C THR A 169 0.31 6.39 -0.09
N GLY A 170 0.68 6.11 1.15
CA GLY A 170 1.55 5.00 1.49
C GLY A 170 0.83 3.91 2.27
N ALA A 171 1.25 2.68 2.05
CA ALA A 171 0.94 1.55 2.91
C ALA A 171 2.21 0.75 3.17
N SER A 172 2.40 0.29 4.40
CA SER A 172 3.54 -0.55 4.75
C SER A 172 3.10 -1.76 5.56
N ARG A 173 3.80 -2.88 5.39
CA ARG A 173 3.61 -4.05 6.24
C ARG A 173 4.92 -4.79 6.42
N THR A 174 5.23 -5.09 7.67
CA THR A 174 6.45 -5.78 8.06
C THR A 174 6.18 -7.24 8.37
N PHE A 175 7.09 -8.10 7.93
CA PHE A 175 7.08 -9.53 8.15
C PHE A 175 8.41 -9.93 8.77
N ASN A 176 8.36 -10.69 9.87
CA ASN A 176 9.52 -11.35 10.42
C ASN A 176 9.84 -12.58 9.57
N LEU A 177 11.10 -12.69 9.18
CA LEU A 177 11.65 -13.79 8.39
C LEU A 177 12.43 -14.73 9.31
N ASP A 178 12.16 -16.02 9.20
CA ASP A 178 12.98 -17.07 9.76
C ASP A 178 13.32 -18.08 8.65
N LEU A 179 14.47 -17.85 8.02
CA LEU A 179 15.01 -18.71 6.96
C LEU A 179 15.68 -19.98 7.49
N ASN A 180 15.73 -20.19 8.81
CA ASN A 180 16.28 -21.40 9.42
C ASN A 180 15.17 -22.39 9.83
N ALA A 181 13.92 -21.91 9.94
CA ALA A 181 12.78 -22.72 10.32
C ALA A 181 12.35 -23.68 9.20
N SER A 182 12.57 -24.97 9.41
CA SER A 182 12.04 -26.07 8.59
C SER A 182 10.52 -26.27 8.84
N PRO A 183 9.72 -26.66 7.83
CA PRO A 183 10.13 -27.06 6.48
C PRO A 183 10.17 -25.95 5.41
N ASN A 184 9.51 -24.80 5.61
CA ASN A 184 9.22 -23.86 4.51
C ASN A 184 9.74 -22.43 4.69
N HIS A 185 10.68 -22.19 5.62
CA HIS A 185 11.14 -20.85 6.02
C HIS A 185 9.98 -19.94 6.48
N GLN A 186 9.88 -19.67 7.77
CA GLN A 186 8.70 -19.00 8.28
C GLN A 186 8.68 -17.52 7.89
N LEU A 187 7.50 -17.08 7.45
CA LEU A 187 7.16 -15.69 7.22
C LEU A 187 5.99 -15.36 8.14
N ILE A 188 6.25 -14.53 9.15
CA ILE A 188 5.26 -14.19 10.18
C ILE A 188 4.98 -12.68 10.09
N PRO A 189 3.73 -12.25 9.88
CA PRO A 189 3.43 -10.83 9.87
C PRO A 189 3.69 -10.23 11.27
N ALA A 190 4.45 -9.13 11.32
CA ALA A 190 4.72 -8.41 12.58
C ALA A 190 3.46 -7.72 13.11
N SER A 191 2.52 -7.40 12.22
CA SER A 191 1.22 -6.78 12.52
C SER A 191 0.07 -7.53 11.85
N VAL A 192 -1.10 -7.49 12.51
CA VAL A 192 -2.33 -8.11 11.97
C VAL A 192 -2.81 -7.39 10.70
N ASP A 193 -2.67 -6.06 10.65
CA ASP A 193 -3.11 -5.22 9.53
C ASP A 193 -1.94 -4.48 8.88
N THR A 194 -2.18 -3.97 7.68
CA THR A 194 -1.26 -3.07 6.95
C THR A 194 -1.27 -1.70 7.60
N ASP A 195 -0.09 -1.15 7.87
CA ASP A 195 0.06 0.21 8.36
C ASP A 195 -0.25 1.21 7.26
N ARG A 196 -1.21 2.08 7.52
CA ARG A 196 -1.69 3.07 6.57
C ARG A 196 -1.10 4.44 6.90
N LEU A 197 -0.42 5.03 5.93
CA LEU A 197 0.27 6.30 6.08
C LEU A 197 -0.63 7.46 5.64
N ASN A 198 -1.68 7.70 6.43
CA ASN A 198 -2.78 8.61 6.07
C ASN A 198 -2.70 10.00 6.71
N SER A 199 -1.89 10.19 7.77
CA SER A 199 -1.74 11.51 8.38
C SER A 199 -0.88 12.44 7.51
N ARG A 200 -1.01 13.75 7.69
CA ARG A 200 -0.20 14.73 6.94
C ARG A 200 1.30 14.51 7.10
N GLY A 201 1.76 14.16 8.30
CA GLY A 201 3.18 13.85 8.55
C GLY A 201 3.60 12.54 7.88
N GLN A 202 2.75 11.51 7.94
CA GLN A 202 3.01 10.23 7.28
C GLN A 202 3.05 10.36 5.75
N ARG A 203 2.15 11.14 5.15
CA ARG A 203 2.18 11.43 3.70
C ARG A 203 3.44 12.17 3.27
N LYS A 204 4.00 13.06 4.11
CA LYS A 204 5.31 13.67 3.85
C LYS A 204 6.43 12.63 3.83
N ARG A 205 6.42 11.68 4.77
CA ARG A 205 7.38 10.56 4.79
C ARG A 205 7.26 9.68 3.54
N VAL A 206 6.04 9.43 3.06
CA VAL A 206 5.81 8.70 1.80
C VAL A 206 6.37 9.45 0.60
N LEU A 207 6.23 10.78 0.58
CA LEU A 207 6.83 11.63 -0.45
C LEU A 207 8.36 11.60 -0.39
N GLU A 208 8.96 11.56 0.81
CA GLU A 208 10.41 11.38 0.98
C GLU A 208 10.87 10.04 0.42
N TRP A 209 10.15 8.94 0.69
CA TRP A 209 10.45 7.64 0.08
C TRP A 209 10.41 7.68 -1.44
N ALA A 210 9.38 8.31 -2.03
CA ALA A 210 9.28 8.44 -3.48
C ALA A 210 10.48 9.20 -4.07
N LYS A 211 10.90 10.29 -3.41
CA LYS A 211 12.08 11.08 -3.82
C LYS A 211 13.37 10.29 -3.71
N GLU A 212 13.58 9.54 -2.63
CA GLU A 212 14.76 8.69 -2.44
C GLU A 212 14.90 7.72 -3.61
N ILE A 213 13.82 7.04 -3.99
CA ILE A 213 13.80 6.10 -5.12
C ILE A 213 14.16 6.82 -6.43
N GLU A 214 13.53 7.95 -6.74
CA GLU A 214 13.83 8.71 -7.96
C GLU A 214 15.28 9.19 -8.01
N THR A 215 15.87 9.57 -6.88
CA THR A 215 17.30 9.96 -6.84
C THR A 215 18.25 8.79 -7.04
N HIS A 216 17.89 7.58 -6.59
CA HIS A 216 18.67 6.38 -6.83
C HIS A 216 18.64 5.94 -8.30
N LYS A 217 17.54 6.21 -9.04
CA LYS A 217 17.45 5.95 -10.49
C LYS A 217 18.38 6.82 -11.34
N ALA A 218 18.78 7.98 -10.83
CA ALA A 218 19.56 8.96 -11.59
C ALA A 218 21.09 8.75 -11.51
N ARG A 219 21.56 7.75 -10.77
CA ARG A 219 22.98 7.39 -10.61
C ARG A 219 23.30 6.10 -11.34
#